data_AF-A0A9J6NYK5-F1
#
_entry.id   AF-A0A9J6NYK5-F1
#
_cell.length_a   1.000
_cell.length_b   1.000
_cell.length_c   1.000
_cell.angle_alpha   90.00
_cell.angle_beta   90.00
_cell.angle_gamma   90.00
#
_symmetry.space_group_name_H-M   'P 1'
#
loop_
_entity.id
_entity.type
_entity.pdbx_description
1 polymer ?
#
loop_
_entity_poly.entity_id
_entity_poly.type
_entity_poly.pdbx_seq_one_letter_code
_entity_poly.pdbx_strand_id
1 'polypeptide(L)'
;MFSFVNFFLGLGLLIIVVVILVRNILIGIKGTDNGVVNLVLAALVLVGIFCSFAILLRLVNINSLEVRLNSEKALSMEQIALIKNDIAQAKTNNIICILVGYCSLIFDFIIFKIIEKKKTVALAKGKKRWDWNKVK
;
A
#
# COMPACT_ATOMS: atom_id res chain seq x y z
N MET A 1 -21.36 -8.05 -1.10
CA MET A 1 -20.55 -7.46 -2.19
C MET A 1 -19.43 -6.56 -1.66
N PHE A 2 -19.71 -5.62 -0.74
CA PHE A 2 -18.67 -4.74 -0.14
C PHE A 2 -17.50 -5.51 0.47
N SER A 3 -17.75 -6.47 1.37
CA SER A 3 -16.67 -7.20 2.03
C SER A 3 -15.80 -8.01 1.06
N PHE A 4 -16.40 -8.56 0.00
CA PHE A 4 -15.68 -9.30 -1.03
C PHE A 4 -14.75 -8.39 -1.82
N VAL A 5 -15.24 -7.25 -2.34
CA VAL A 5 -14.41 -6.30 -3.11
C VAL A 5 -13.26 -5.75 -2.27
N ASN A 6 -13.52 -5.33 -1.03
CA ASN A 6 -12.48 -4.79 -0.14
C ASN A 6 -11.44 -5.85 0.24
N PHE A 7 -11.84 -7.13 0.37
CA PHE A 7 -10.90 -8.22 0.61
C PHE A 7 -9.90 -8.37 -0.54
N PHE A 8 -10.35 -8.41 -1.80
CA PHE A 8 -9.46 -8.52 -2.95
C PHE A 8 -8.58 -7.28 -3.13
N LEU A 9 -9.11 -6.08 -2.88
CA LEU A 9 -8.33 -4.85 -2.90
C LEU A 9 -7.25 -4.84 -1.81
N GLY A 10 -7.58 -5.22 -0.58
CA GLY A 10 -6.62 -5.34 0.52
C GLY A 10 -5.55 -6.39 0.27
N LEU A 11 -5.93 -7.56 -0.27
CA LEU A 11 -5.01 -8.63 -0.62
C LEU A 11 -4.09 -8.21 -1.78
N GLY A 12 -4.63 -7.58 -2.81
CA GLY A 12 -3.85 -7.04 -3.92
C GLY A 12 -2.85 -5.98 -3.45
N LEU A 13 -3.28 -5.06 -2.58
CA LEU A 13 -2.41 -4.07 -1.95
C LEU A 13 -1.26 -4.75 -1.20
N LEU A 14 -1.57 -5.76 -0.37
CA LEU A 14 -0.58 -6.51 0.40
C LEU A 14 0.46 -7.19 -0.50
N ILE A 15 0.01 -7.87 -1.56
CA ILE A 15 0.89 -8.55 -2.52
C ILE A 15 1.85 -7.53 -3.17
N ILE A 16 1.34 -6.38 -3.62
CA ILE A 16 2.17 -5.36 -4.26
C ILE A 16 3.22 -4.80 -3.28
N VAL A 17 2.81 -4.49 -2.05
CA VAL A 17 3.71 -4.00 -0.99
C VAL A 17 4.80 -5.03 -0.70
N VAL A 18 4.46 -6.32 -0.57
CA VAL A 18 5.43 -7.40 -0.36
C VAL A 18 6.41 -7.51 -1.54
N VAL A 19 5.92 -7.43 -2.78
CA VAL A 19 6.78 -7.46 -3.97
C VAL A 19 7.76 -6.29 -3.97
N ILE A 20 7.34 -5.08 -3.60
CA ILE A 20 8.21 -3.90 -3.49
C ILE A 20 9.27 -4.12 -2.40
N LEU A 21 8.88 -4.62 -1.23
CA LEU A 21 9.77 -4.96 -0.13
C LEU A 21 10.84 -5.97 -0.54
N VAL A 22 10.40 -7.07 -1.16
CA VAL A 22 11.29 -8.15 -1.62
C VAL A 22 12.24 -7.64 -2.70
N ARG A 23 11.77 -6.83 -3.65
CA ARG A 23 12.65 -6.20 -4.66
C ARG A 23 13.68 -5.27 -4.02
N ASN A 24 13.30 -4.48 -3.03
CA ASN A 24 14.24 -3.60 -2.32
C ASN A 24 15.29 -4.38 -1.53
N ILE A 25 14.89 -5.43 -0.82
CA ILE A 25 15.78 -6.23 0.02
C ILE A 25 16.67 -7.16 -0.82
N LEU A 26 16.09 -7.95 -1.74
CA LEU A 26 16.82 -8.97 -2.50
C LEU A 26 17.67 -8.39 -3.62
N ILE A 27 17.21 -7.37 -4.33
CA ILE A 27 17.93 -6.83 -5.50
C ILE A 27 18.99 -5.81 -5.05
N GLY A 28 19.09 -5.52 -3.74
CA GLY A 28 20.08 -4.60 -3.21
C GLY A 28 20.00 -3.22 -3.86
N ILE A 29 18.82 -2.84 -4.37
CA ILE A 29 18.57 -1.50 -4.89
C ILE A 29 18.60 -0.59 -3.66
N LYS A 30 19.80 -0.15 -3.27
CA LYS A 30 19.94 1.13 -2.59
C LYS A 30 19.19 2.10 -3.50
N GLY A 31 18.00 2.49 -3.05
CA GLY A 31 17.07 3.30 -3.83
C GLY A 31 17.86 4.45 -4.44
N THR A 32 18.68 5.09 -3.62
CA THR A 32 19.68 6.04 -4.05
C THR A 32 20.80 6.15 -3.00
N ASP A 33 21.91 6.84 -3.31
CA ASP A 33 22.91 7.24 -2.30
C ASP A 33 22.40 8.34 -1.34
N ASN A 34 21.28 8.99 -1.69
CA ASN A 34 20.56 9.92 -0.83
C ASN A 34 19.67 9.17 0.18
N GLY A 35 20.08 9.23 1.45
CA GLY A 35 19.39 8.61 2.59
C GLY A 35 17.95 9.12 2.80
N VAL A 36 17.65 10.38 2.43
CA VAL A 36 16.30 10.94 2.56
C VAL A 36 15.31 10.21 1.67
N VAL A 37 15.69 9.89 0.43
CA VAL A 37 14.81 9.18 -0.51
C VAL A 37 14.55 7.76 -0.04
N ASN A 38 15.56 7.09 0.52
CA ASN A 38 15.40 5.75 1.08
C ASN A 38 14.48 5.76 2.31
N LEU A 39 14.55 6.79 3.15
CA LEU A 39 13.68 6.95 4.32
C LEU A 39 12.22 7.22 3.90
N VAL A 40 12.00 8.06 2.88
CA VAL A 40 10.66 8.31 2.33
C VAL A 40 10.06 7.03 1.75
N LEU A 41 10.83 6.27 0.97
CA LEU A 41 10.38 4.97 0.44
C LEU A 41 10.06 3.98 1.57
N ALA A 42 10.89 3.92 2.62
CA ALA A 42 10.62 3.05 3.77
C ALA A 42 9.32 3.46 4.50
N ALA A 43 9.09 4.76 4.67
CA ALA A 43 7.87 5.27 5.29
C ALA A 43 6.62 4.95 4.46
N LEU A 44 6.68 5.13 3.13
CA LEU A 44 5.58 4.81 2.21
C LEU A 44 5.24 3.31 2.20
N VAL A 45 6.28 2.46 2.20
CA VAL A 45 6.11 1.01 2.33
C VAL A 45 5.46 0.65 3.66
N LEU A 46 5.91 1.24 4.78
CA LEU A 46 5.31 1.01 6.10
C LEU A 46 3.83 1.43 6.14
N VAL A 47 3.49 2.57 5.55
CA VAL A 47 2.10 3.01 5.39
C VAL A 47 1.29 1.99 4.58
N GLY A 48 1.85 1.49 3.48
CA GLY A 48 1.22 0.45 2.65
C GLY A 48 0.90 -0.82 3.45
N ILE A 49 1.87 -1.31 4.24
CA ILE A 49 1.68 -2.47 5.13
C ILE A 49 0.57 -2.20 6.14
N PHE A 50 0.63 -1.06 6.84
CA PHE A 50 -0.36 -0.70 7.85
C PHE A 50 -1.77 -0.62 7.26
N CYS A 51 -1.91 -0.03 6.07
CA CYS A 51 -3.16 0.02 5.34
C CYS A 51 -3.66 -1.39 4.99
N SER A 52 -2.82 -2.27 4.45
CA SER A 52 -3.20 -3.65 4.13
C SER A 52 -3.74 -4.41 5.35
N PHE A 53 -3.04 -4.34 6.48
CA PHE A 53 -3.50 -5.00 7.71
C PHE A 53 -4.77 -4.37 8.27
N ALA A 54 -4.87 -3.04 8.29
CA ALA A 54 -6.04 -2.33 8.78
C ALA A 54 -7.30 -2.69 7.96
N ILE A 55 -7.17 -2.86 6.65
CA ILE A 55 -8.28 -3.25 5.76
C ILE A 55 -8.81 -4.63 6.16
N LEU A 56 -7.91 -5.61 6.33
CA LEU A 56 -8.29 -6.99 6.68
C LEU A 56 -8.92 -7.07 8.08
N LEU A 57 -8.32 -6.43 9.08
CA LEU A 57 -8.84 -6.42 10.45
C LEU A 57 -10.22 -5.76 10.52
N ARG A 58 -10.41 -4.64 9.82
CA ARG A 58 -11.73 -3.95 9.77
C ARG A 58 -12.78 -4.76 9.03
N LEU A 59 -12.37 -5.55 8.03
CA LEU A 59 -13.29 -6.46 7.34
C LEU A 59 -13.86 -7.53 8.30
N VAL A 60 -12.99 -8.12 9.13
CA VAL A 60 -13.39 -9.07 10.16
C VAL A 60 -14.34 -8.41 11.16
N ASN A 61 -14.02 -7.18 11.59
CA ASN A 61 -14.88 -6.43 12.50
C ASN A 61 -16.28 -6.16 11.90
N ILE A 62 -16.36 -5.67 10.66
CA ILE A 62 -17.63 -5.45 9.95
C ILE A 62 -18.45 -6.74 9.87
N ASN A 63 -17.83 -7.85 9.48
CA ASN A 63 -18.52 -9.12 9.39
C ASN A 63 -19.03 -9.60 10.76
N SER A 64 -18.26 -9.42 11.83
CA SER A 64 -18.69 -9.79 13.19
C SER A 64 -19.89 -8.96 13.68
N LEU A 65 -19.91 -7.66 13.38
CA LEU A 65 -21.03 -6.76 13.70
C LEU A 65 -22.27 -7.09 12.87
N GLU A 66 -22.10 -7.40 11.58
CA GLU A 66 -23.20 -7.84 10.70
C GLU A 66 -23.78 -9.19 11.16
N VAL A 67 -22.95 -10.14 11.61
CA VAL A 67 -23.43 -11.41 12.19
C VAL A 67 -24.23 -11.14 13.45
N ARG A 68 -23.69 -10.33 14.37
CA ARG A 68 -24.36 -9.99 15.64
C ARG A 68 -25.74 -9.37 15.42
N LEU A 69 -25.85 -8.44 14.46
CA LEU A 69 -27.11 -7.80 14.09
C LEU A 69 -28.16 -8.79 13.57
N ASN A 70 -27.73 -9.85 12.88
CA ASN A 70 -28.63 -10.84 12.26
C ASN A 70 -28.94 -12.05 13.16
N SER A 71 -28.09 -12.35 14.14
CA SER A 71 -28.22 -13.52 15.00
C SER A 71 -28.89 -13.24 16.36
N GLU A 72 -28.75 -12.02 16.90
CA GLU A 72 -29.32 -11.68 18.21
C GLU A 72 -30.78 -11.22 18.06
N LYS A 73 -31.73 -12.07 18.50
CA LYS A 73 -33.19 -11.80 18.43
C LYS A 73 -33.70 -10.76 19.43
N ALA A 74 -32.85 -10.31 20.38
CA ALA A 74 -33.25 -9.47 21.51
C ALA A 74 -32.45 -8.15 21.60
N LEU A 75 -32.04 -7.59 20.46
CA LEU A 75 -31.39 -6.27 20.43
C LEU A 75 -32.45 -5.16 20.58
N SER A 76 -32.16 -4.16 21.42
CA SER A 76 -32.98 -2.96 21.51
C SER A 76 -32.83 -2.11 20.23
N MET A 77 -33.80 -1.24 19.94
CA MET A 77 -33.73 -0.32 18.80
C MET A 77 -32.50 0.61 18.89
N GLU A 78 -32.10 1.02 20.09
CA GLU A 78 -30.88 1.80 20.31
C GLU A 78 -29.61 1.01 19.98
N GLN A 79 -29.52 -0.26 20.40
CA GLN A 79 -28.38 -1.12 20.10
C GLN A 79 -28.26 -1.39 18.60
N ILE A 80 -29.38 -1.59 17.90
CA ILE A 80 -29.42 -1.74 16.45
C ILE A 80 -28.89 -0.48 15.76
N ALA A 81 -29.29 0.71 16.23
CA ALA A 81 -28.82 1.97 15.67
C ALA A 81 -27.31 2.17 15.86
N LEU A 82 -26.78 1.86 17.05
CA LEU A 82 -25.35 1.93 17.35
C LEU A 82 -24.55 0.97 16.46
N ILE A 83 -24.95 -0.31 16.38
CA ILE A 83 -24.25 -1.31 15.55
C ILE A 83 -24.24 -0.90 14.08
N LYS A 84 -25.36 -0.37 13.56
CA LYS A 84 -25.43 0.14 12.17
C LYS A 84 -24.50 1.32 11.94
N ASN A 85 -24.39 2.23 12.91
CA ASN A 85 -23.47 3.37 12.83
C ASN A 85 -22.01 2.90 12.85
N ASP A 86 -21.66 1.96 13.73
CA ASP A 86 -20.32 1.38 13.81
C ASP A 86 -19.93 0.67 12.50
N ILE A 87 -20.86 -0.08 11.89
CA ILE A 87 -20.66 -0.70 10.58
C ILE A 87 -20.41 0.38 9.51
N ALA A 88 -21.21 1.44 9.48
CA ALA A 88 -21.04 2.52 8.49
C ALA A 88 -19.69 3.23 8.66
N GLN A 89 -19.31 3.55 9.90
CA GLN A 89 -18.02 4.18 10.19
C GLN A 89 -16.86 3.25 9.84
N ALA A 90 -16.95 1.96 10.17
CA ALA A 90 -15.94 0.98 9.80
C ALA A 90 -15.79 0.85 8.28
N LYS A 91 -16.90 0.88 7.52
CA LYS A 91 -16.89 0.86 6.05
C LYS A 91 -16.20 2.10 5.48
N THR A 92 -16.56 3.30 5.93
CA THR A 92 -15.93 4.56 5.51
C THR A 92 -14.44 4.57 5.79
N ASN A 93 -14.05 4.18 7.00
CA ASN A 93 -12.65 4.10 7.40
C ASN A 93 -11.87 3.08 6.56
N ASN A 94 -12.51 1.98 6.15
CA ASN A 94 -11.89 0.98 5.28
C ASN A 94 -11.61 1.56 3.88
N ILE A 95 -12.57 2.30 3.31
CA ILE A 95 -12.40 2.99 2.02
C ILE A 95 -11.24 3.99 2.10
N ILE A 96 -11.16 4.79 3.17
CA ILE A 96 -10.05 5.75 3.37
C ILE A 96 -8.70 5.01 3.42
N CYS A 97 -8.61 3.90 4.16
CA CYS A 97 -7.38 3.11 4.22
C CYS A 97 -6.96 2.54 2.86
N ILE A 98 -7.93 2.10 2.04
CA ILE A 98 -7.66 1.66 0.66
C ILE A 98 -7.09 2.80 -0.17
N LEU A 99 -7.75 3.97 -0.17
CA LEU A 99 -7.29 5.13 -0.93
C LEU A 99 -5.88 5.54 -0.51
N VAL A 100 -5.62 5.67 0.80
CA VAL A 100 -4.29 6.02 1.33
C VAL A 100 -3.25 4.97 0.94
N GLY A 101 -3.58 3.68 1.06
CA GLY A 101 -2.68 2.58 0.70
C GLY A 101 -2.30 2.60 -0.79
N TYR A 102 -3.28 2.77 -1.68
CA TYR A 102 -3.02 2.86 -3.12
C TYR A 102 -2.27 4.14 -3.51
N CYS A 103 -2.60 5.28 -2.90
CA CYS A 103 -1.83 6.51 -3.09
C CYS A 103 -0.36 6.32 -2.71
N SER A 104 -0.08 5.65 -1.58
CA SER A 104 1.29 5.33 -1.15
C SER A 104 2.04 4.54 -2.22
N LEU A 105 1.40 3.50 -2.78
CA LEU A 105 1.98 2.68 -3.86
C LEU A 105 2.27 3.49 -5.15
N ILE A 106 1.38 4.41 -5.51
CA ILE A 106 1.58 5.28 -6.67
C ILE A 106 2.81 6.17 -6.46
N PHE A 107 2.97 6.75 -5.26
CA PHE A 107 4.15 7.54 -4.93
C PHE A 107 5.43 6.72 -4.95
N ASP A 108 5.42 5.52 -4.37
CA ASP A 108 6.55 4.59 -4.45
C ASP A 108 6.93 4.32 -5.90
N PHE A 109 5.95 4.00 -6.76
CA PHE A 109 6.19 3.73 -8.17
C PHE A 109 6.80 4.93 -8.92
N ILE A 110 6.30 6.14 -8.66
CA ILE A 110 6.84 7.38 -9.23
C ILE A 110 8.30 7.57 -8.80
N ILE A 111 8.60 7.40 -7.52
CA ILE A 111 9.96 7.54 -6.99
C ILE A 111 10.89 6.50 -7.63
N PHE A 112 10.47 5.23 -7.72
CA PHE A 112 11.24 4.18 -8.41
C PHE A 112 11.53 4.52 -9.87
N LYS A 113 10.52 4.98 -10.62
CA LYS A 113 10.69 5.42 -12.02
C LYS A 113 11.71 6.55 -12.15
N ILE A 114 11.67 7.54 -11.25
CA ILE A 114 12.63 8.66 -11.24
C ILE A 114 14.04 8.15 -10.97
N ILE A 115 14.20 7.23 -10.02
CA ILE A 115 15.48 6.60 -9.67
C ILE A 115 16.05 5.81 -10.86
N GLU A 116 15.23 4.99 -11.49
CA GLU A 116 15.63 4.19 -12.65
C GLU A 116 16.07 5.08 -13.82
N LYS A 117 15.34 6.18 -14.06
CA LYS A 117 15.73 7.20 -15.05
C LYS A 117 17.07 7.85 -14.71
N LYS A 118 17.34 8.17 -13.44
CA LYS A 118 18.64 8.71 -13.01
C LYS A 118 19.77 7.70 -13.19
N LYS A 119 19.57 6.44 -12.84
CA LYS A 119 20.56 5.36 -13.00
C LYS A 119 20.89 5.12 -14.47
N THR A 120 19.88 5.05 -15.34
CA THR A 120 20.08 4.88 -16.80
C THR A 120 20.83 6.05 -17.43
N VAL A 121 20.52 7.30 -17.05
CA VAL A 121 21.27 8.49 -17.50
C VAL A 121 22.72 8.47 -17.01
N ALA A 122 22.97 8.07 -15.76
CA ALA A 122 24.32 7.95 -15.22
C ALA A 122 25.14 6.88 -15.97
N LEU A 123 24.54 5.71 -16.24
CA LEU A 123 25.17 4.65 -17.04
C LEU A 123 25.46 5.09 -18.48
N ALA A 124 24.55 5.84 -19.11
CA ALA A 124 24.74 6.38 -20.45
C ALA A 124 25.86 7.44 -20.52
N LYS A 125 25.97 8.31 -19.50
CA LYS A 125 27.09 9.26 -19.36
C LYS A 125 28.42 8.53 -19.15
N GLY A 126 28.42 7.46 -18.35
CA GLY A 126 29.59 6.59 -18.17
C GLY A 126 30.07 5.99 -19.49
N LYS A 127 29.16 5.41 -20.30
CA LYS A 127 29.51 4.85 -21.61
C LYS A 127 30.10 5.88 -22.59
N LYS A 128 29.58 7.11 -22.63
CA LYS A 128 30.14 8.19 -23.46
C LYS A 128 31.55 8.63 -23.03
N ARG A 129 31.93 8.43 -21.76
CA ARG A 129 33.25 8.79 -21.24
C ARG A 129 34.35 7.80 -21.64
N TRP A 130 33.97 6.58 -22.02
CA TRP A 130 34.85 5.50 -22.49
C TRP A 130 34.59 5.16 -23.95
N ASP A 131 34.23 6.17 -24.75
CA ASP A 131 34.02 6.01 -26.19
C ASP A 131 35.39 5.93 -26.89
N TRP A 132 35.93 4.71 -26.98
CA TRP A 132 37.22 4.41 -27.61
C TRP A 132 37.27 4.82 -29.09
N ASN A 133 36.13 5.05 -29.74
CA ASN A 133 36.05 5.56 -31.11
C ASN A 133 36.38 7.06 -31.23
N LYS A 134 36.49 7.79 -30.11
CA LYS A 134 36.95 9.20 -30.07
C LYS A 134 38.42 9.35 -29.67
N VAL A 135 39.13 8.24 -29.43
CA VAL A 135 40.55 8.23 -29.01
C VAL A 135 41.47 7.84 -30.19
N LYS A 136 40.95 7.77 -31.41
CA LYS A 136 41.72 7.60 -32.65
C LYS A 136 41.85 8.90 -33.41
#